data_AF-A0A9P8PEG6-F1
#
_entry.id   AF-A0A9P8PEG6-F1
#
_cell.length_a   1.000
_cell.length_b   1.000
_cell.length_c   1.000
_cell.angle_alpha   90.00
_cell.angle_beta   90.00
_cell.angle_gamma   90.00
#
_symmetry.space_group_name_H-M   'P 1'
#
loop_
_entity.id
_entity.type
_entity.pdbx_description
1 polymer ?
#
loop_
_entity_poly.entity_id
_entity_poly.type
_entity_poly.pdbx_seq_one_letter_code
_entity_poly.pdbx_strand_id
1 'polypeptide(L)'
;MARLGYSQSFFNTDFKLLVGYLSVGASALMYWLEKKYNNDFSNSEYVNYTTVLVVVFFILNGIWVGFSKFVEKNVKYVGTKGSKKVTISTKLKSKAEPVYYMTLADGKNTIQHTLEMPKVFNSDGYLVPTELLKVIEQLVQEVEKNN
;
A
#
# COMPACT_ATOMS: atom_id res chain seq x y z
N MET A 1 5.68 16.84 1.88
CA MET A 1 4.36 16.90 2.55
C MET A 1 4.42 17.32 4.01
N ALA A 2 5.35 16.82 4.83
CA ALA A 2 5.53 17.31 6.21
C ALA A 2 5.77 18.84 6.27
N ARG A 3 6.54 19.39 5.33
CA ARG A 3 6.73 20.84 5.14
C ARG A 3 5.43 21.64 4.87
N LEU A 4 4.38 20.97 4.36
CA LEU A 4 3.07 21.58 4.07
C LEU A 4 2.06 21.34 5.21
N GLY A 5 2.51 20.73 6.31
CA GLY A 5 1.69 20.43 7.50
C GLY A 5 0.84 19.15 7.38
N TYR A 6 1.09 18.29 6.40
CA TYR A 6 0.41 16.99 6.30
C TYR A 6 1.16 15.91 7.07
N SER A 7 0.43 15.18 7.91
CA SER A 7 0.91 13.97 8.58
C SER A 7 0.65 12.77 7.68
N GLN A 8 1.65 11.89 7.52
CA GLN A 8 1.50 10.68 6.73
C GLN A 8 0.65 9.65 7.48
N SER A 9 -0.35 9.08 6.81
CA SER A 9 -1.08 7.92 7.33
C SER A 9 -0.31 6.65 6.99
N PHE A 10 0.02 5.86 8.00
CA PHE A 10 0.69 4.56 7.86
C PHE A 10 -0.28 3.37 7.88
N PHE A 11 -1.58 3.62 7.90
CA PHE A 11 -2.62 2.59 8.04
C PHE A 11 -2.47 1.42 7.05
N ASN A 12 -2.19 1.70 5.78
CA ASN A 12 -2.02 0.65 4.77
C ASN A 12 -0.79 -0.23 5.05
N THR A 13 0.30 0.39 5.52
CA THR A 13 1.52 -0.31 5.93
C THR A 13 1.28 -1.14 7.18
N ASP A 14 0.65 -0.55 8.19
CA ASP A 14 0.35 -1.22 9.46
C ASP A 14 -0.57 -2.42 9.26
N PHE A 15 -1.59 -2.28 8.39
CA PHE A 15 -2.49 -3.37 8.05
C PHE A 15 -1.76 -4.55 7.38
N LYS A 16 -0.89 -4.28 6.41
CA LYS A 16 -0.05 -5.31 5.78
C LYS A 16 0.84 -5.99 6.80
N LEU A 17 1.44 -5.21 7.68
CA LEU A 17 2.34 -5.72 8.71
C LEU A 17 1.59 -6.66 9.66
N LEU A 18 0.39 -6.25 10.10
CA LEU A 18 -0.49 -7.07 10.94
C LEU A 18 -0.85 -8.39 10.26
N VAL A 19 -1.36 -8.35 9.02
CA VAL A 19 -1.75 -9.56 8.27
C VAL A 19 -0.54 -10.49 8.04
N GLY A 20 0.63 -9.91 7.75
CA GLY A 20 1.88 -10.65 7.62
C GLY A 20 2.29 -11.35 8.91
N TYR A 21 2.26 -10.64 10.05
CA TYR A 21 2.59 -11.23 11.35
C TYR A 21 1.62 -12.34 11.76
N LEU A 22 0.32 -12.17 11.52
CA LEU A 22 -0.65 -13.23 11.78
C LEU A 22 -0.39 -14.47 10.92
N SER A 23 0.00 -14.27 9.66
CA SER A 23 0.34 -15.38 8.75
C SER A 23 1.57 -16.15 9.24
N VAL A 24 2.62 -15.45 9.66
CA VAL A 24 3.82 -16.06 10.27
C VAL A 24 3.47 -16.80 11.57
N GLY A 25 2.61 -16.21 12.41
CA GLY A 25 2.12 -16.86 13.63
C GLY A 25 1.39 -18.17 13.35
N ALA A 26 0.51 -18.20 12.33
CA ALA A 26 -0.16 -19.43 11.89
C ALA A 26 0.85 -20.49 11.42
N SER A 27 1.86 -20.11 10.64
CA SER A 27 2.93 -21.04 10.21
C SER A 27 3.75 -21.57 11.40
N ALA A 28 4.05 -20.74 12.40
CA ALA A 28 4.76 -21.16 13.60
C ALA A 28 3.94 -22.16 14.43
N LEU A 29 2.63 -21.93 14.58
CA LEU A 29 1.73 -22.87 15.25
C LEU A 29 1.63 -24.20 14.50
N MET A 30 1.58 -24.16 13.16
CA MET A 30 1.58 -25.36 12.33
C MET A 30 2.87 -26.18 12.54
N TYR A 31 4.04 -25.53 12.54
CA TYR A 31 5.32 -26.19 12.84
C TYR A 31 5.38 -26.78 14.26
N TRP A 32 4.81 -26.08 15.24
CA TRP A 32 4.74 -26.59 16.61
C TRP A 32 3.83 -27.83 16.73
N LEU A 33 2.67 -27.80 16.07
CA LEU A 33 1.76 -28.95 15.97
C LEU A 33 2.45 -30.14 15.31
N GLU A 34 3.17 -29.88 14.22
CA GLU A 34 3.96 -30.89 13.50
C GLU A 34 4.90 -31.65 14.44
N LYS A 35 5.67 -30.91 15.26
CA LYS A 35 6.56 -31.49 16.26
C LYS A 35 5.82 -32.22 17.38
N LYS A 36 4.71 -31.66 17.85
CA LYS A 36 3.94 -32.22 18.97
C LYS A 36 3.33 -33.58 18.62
N TYR A 37 2.81 -33.73 17.41
CA TYR A 37 2.15 -34.96 16.94
C TYR A 37 3.06 -35.82 16.06
N ASN A 38 4.33 -35.44 15.89
CA ASN A 38 5.33 -36.15 15.11
C ASN A 38 4.85 -36.51 13.69
N ASN A 39 4.12 -35.59 13.04
CA ASN A 39 3.49 -35.83 11.73
C ASN A 39 2.55 -37.04 11.65
N ASP A 40 1.92 -37.44 12.75
CA ASP A 40 0.97 -38.55 12.74
C ASP A 40 -0.38 -38.16 12.13
N PHE A 41 -0.50 -38.38 10.82
CA PHE A 41 -1.74 -38.18 10.06
C PHE A 41 -2.85 -39.20 10.40
N SER A 42 -2.56 -40.25 11.17
CA SER A 42 -3.60 -41.17 11.67
C SER A 42 -4.37 -40.55 12.85
N ASN A 43 -3.79 -39.54 13.50
CA ASN A 43 -4.43 -38.82 14.59
C ASN A 43 -5.43 -37.79 14.04
N SER A 44 -6.71 -38.00 14.32
CA SER A 44 -7.79 -37.14 13.85
C SER A 44 -7.72 -35.71 14.41
N GLU A 45 -7.17 -35.50 15.61
CA GLU A 45 -6.97 -34.16 16.19
C GLU A 45 -5.92 -33.38 15.41
N TYR A 46 -4.78 -34.00 15.10
CA TYR A 46 -3.71 -33.38 14.33
C TYR A 46 -4.20 -32.94 12.95
N VAL A 47 -4.93 -33.82 12.26
CA VAL A 47 -5.50 -33.53 10.93
C VAL A 47 -6.50 -32.37 11.02
N ASN A 48 -7.39 -32.37 12.03
CA ASN A 48 -8.36 -31.30 12.20
C ASN A 48 -7.69 -29.94 12.51
N TYR A 49 -6.74 -29.89 13.44
CA TYR A 49 -6.04 -28.65 13.78
C TYR A 49 -5.23 -28.10 12.60
N THR A 50 -4.52 -28.97 11.90
CA THR A 50 -3.72 -28.60 10.72
C THR A 50 -4.62 -28.07 9.60
N THR A 51 -5.78 -28.70 9.38
CA THR A 51 -6.78 -28.23 8.41
C THR A 51 -7.28 -26.83 8.75
N VAL A 52 -7.64 -26.58 10.01
CA VAL A 52 -8.08 -25.25 10.46
C VAL A 52 -7.00 -24.20 10.23
N LEU A 53 -5.74 -24.50 10.57
CA LEU A 53 -4.60 -23.60 10.36
C LEU A 53 -4.38 -23.26 8.89
N VAL A 54 -4.47 -24.26 8.00
CA VAL A 54 -4.36 -24.05 6.55
C VAL A 54 -5.49 -23.16 6.04
N VAL A 55 -6.73 -23.39 6.48
CA VAL A 55 -7.88 -22.55 6.12
C VAL A 55 -7.68 -21.11 6.57
N VAL A 56 -7.25 -20.90 7.83
CA VAL A 56 -6.94 -19.56 8.36
C VAL A 56 -5.84 -18.88 7.55
N PHE A 57 -4.76 -19.61 7.23
CA PHE A 57 -3.67 -19.08 6.41
C PHE A 57 -4.14 -18.67 5.01
N PHE A 58 -4.99 -19.48 4.36
CA PHE A 58 -5.58 -19.15 3.07
C PHE A 58 -6.45 -17.88 3.12
N ILE A 59 -7.26 -17.73 4.18
CA ILE A 59 -8.08 -16.53 4.38
C ILE A 59 -7.19 -15.29 4.54
N LEU A 60 -6.15 -15.36 5.37
CA LEU A 60 -5.21 -14.25 5.58
C LEU A 60 -4.52 -13.84 4.27
N ASN A 61 -4.08 -14.80 3.47
CA ASN A 61 -3.49 -14.53 2.16
C ASN A 61 -4.51 -13.95 1.18
N GLY A 62 -5.75 -14.44 1.20
CA GLY A 62 -6.86 -13.88 0.42
C GLY A 62 -7.13 -12.42 0.76
N ILE A 63 -7.16 -12.09 2.06
CA ILE A 63 -7.30 -10.71 2.56
C ILE A 63 -6.12 -9.86 2.07
N TRP A 64 -4.89 -10.36 2.18
CA TRP A 64 -3.70 -9.63 1.72
C TRP A 64 -3.74 -9.32 0.22
N VAL A 65 -4.09 -10.31 -0.61
CA VAL A 65 -4.24 -10.14 -2.06
C VAL A 65 -5.39 -9.19 -2.38
N GLY A 66 -6.53 -9.33 -1.72
CA GLY A 66 -7.69 -8.45 -1.89
C GLY A 66 -7.35 -7.00 -1.54
N PHE A 67 -6.77 -6.78 -0.36
CA PHE A 67 -6.36 -5.45 0.10
C PHE A 67 -5.37 -4.80 -0.88
N SER A 68 -4.35 -5.54 -1.32
CA SER A 68 -3.35 -5.06 -2.27
C SER A 68 -3.96 -4.70 -3.62
N LYS A 69 -4.94 -5.46 -4.11
CA LYS A 69 -5.59 -5.23 -5.41
C LYS A 69 -6.63 -4.13 -5.40
N PHE A 70 -7.41 -3.98 -4.32
CA PHE A 70 -8.57 -3.08 -4.29
C PHE A 70 -8.32 -1.78 -3.53
N VAL A 71 -7.52 -1.80 -2.46
CA VAL A 71 -7.34 -0.64 -1.56
C VAL A 71 -6.09 0.16 -1.92
N GLU A 72 -4.98 -0.52 -2.20
CA GLU A 72 -3.69 0.15 -2.44
C GLU A 72 -3.37 0.41 -3.91
N LYS A 73 -4.28 0.06 -4.82
CA LYS A 73 -4.00 0.12 -6.24
C LYS A 73 -3.56 1.53 -6.65
N ASN A 74 -2.27 1.66 -6.98
CA ASN A 74 -1.60 2.90 -7.38
C ASN A 74 -1.46 3.97 -6.29
N VAL A 75 -1.91 3.74 -5.05
CA VAL A 75 -1.78 4.70 -3.94
C VAL A 75 -0.34 4.69 -3.44
N LYS A 76 0.34 5.83 -3.53
CA LYS A 76 1.74 5.99 -3.08
C LYS A 76 1.86 6.75 -1.78
N TYR A 77 0.94 7.66 -1.50
CA TYR A 77 0.94 8.45 -0.28
C TYR A 77 -0.48 8.82 0.13
N VAL A 78 -0.73 8.76 1.43
CA VAL A 78 -1.94 9.26 2.05
C VAL A 78 -1.52 10.19 3.18
N GLY A 79 -1.90 11.45 3.10
CA GLY A 79 -1.62 12.45 4.13
C GLY A 79 -2.89 13.07 4.68
N THR A 80 -2.90 13.33 5.98
CA THR A 80 -4.01 14.03 6.66
C THR A 80 -3.54 15.35 7.25
N LYS A 81 -4.39 16.38 7.16
CA LYS A 81 -4.19 17.69 7.78
C LYS A 81 -5.53 18.14 8.36
N GLY A 82 -5.70 17.96 9.66
CA GLY A 82 -7.01 18.14 10.32
C GLY A 82 -8.05 17.15 9.76
N SER A 83 -9.15 17.68 9.22
CA SER A 83 -10.23 16.90 8.59
C SER A 83 -10.01 16.61 7.10
N LYS A 84 -8.95 17.15 6.47
CA LYS A 84 -8.64 16.98 5.05
C LYS A 84 -7.72 15.76 4.84
N LYS A 85 -8.00 14.96 3.81
CA LYS A 85 -7.25 13.73 3.49
C LYS A 85 -6.83 13.77 2.03
N VAL A 86 -5.54 13.99 1.80
CA VAL A 86 -4.95 13.99 0.46
C VAL A 86 -4.40 12.60 0.14
N THR A 87 -4.87 12.02 -0.96
CA THR A 87 -4.35 10.76 -1.50
C THR A 87 -3.60 11.05 -2.80
N ILE A 88 -2.33 10.66 -2.87
CA ILE A 88 -1.51 10.72 -4.07
C ILE A 88 -1.42 9.32 -4.67
N SER A 89 -1.92 9.19 -5.89
CA SER A 89 -1.82 7.96 -6.68
C SER A 89 -1.03 8.21 -7.95
N THR A 90 -0.17 7.27 -8.33
CA THR A 90 0.64 7.38 -9.56
C THR A 90 0.39 6.20 -10.48
N LYS A 91 0.13 6.46 -11.77
CA LYS A 91 -0.06 5.42 -12.77
C LYS A 91 0.67 5.77 -14.06
N LEU A 92 1.39 4.81 -14.65
CA LEU A 92 1.92 4.95 -16.01
C LEU A 92 0.78 4.92 -17.04
N LYS A 93 0.83 5.82 -18.03
CA LYS A 93 -0.13 5.86 -19.13
C LYS A 93 -0.10 4.57 -19.95
N SER A 94 1.10 4.13 -20.31
CA SER A 94 1.39 2.88 -21.01
C SER A 94 2.71 2.33 -20.51
N LYS A 95 2.93 1.02 -20.59
CA LYS A 95 4.21 0.39 -20.22
C LYS A 95 5.39 0.92 -21.06
N ALA A 96 5.11 1.43 -22.25
CA ALA A 96 6.10 1.94 -23.20
C ALA A 96 6.30 3.47 -23.14
N GLU A 97 5.50 4.20 -22.36
CA GLU A 97 5.57 5.67 -22.30
C GLU A 97 6.01 6.13 -20.90
N PRO A 98 7.08 6.95 -20.79
CA PRO A 98 7.59 7.45 -19.51
C PRO A 98 6.76 8.65 -18.98
N VAL A 99 5.44 8.52 -19.08
CA VAL A 99 4.47 9.54 -18.68
C VAL A 99 3.67 8.99 -17.50
N TYR A 100 3.86 9.61 -16.33
CA TYR A 100 3.16 9.27 -15.09
C TYR A 100 1.97 10.20 -14.89
N TYR A 101 0.79 9.64 -14.72
CA TYR A 101 -0.33 10.38 -14.16
C TYR A 101 -0.21 10.41 -12.66
N MET A 102 -0.21 11.61 -12.09
CA MET A 102 -0.36 11.85 -10.67
C MET A 102 -1.80 12.30 -10.42
N THR A 103 -2.48 11.61 -9.52
CA THR A 103 -3.83 11.96 -9.10
C THR A 103 -3.78 12.38 -7.64
N LEU A 104 -4.24 13.61 -7.36
CA LEU A 104 -4.48 14.09 -6.00
C LEU A 104 -5.98 14.12 -5.77
N ALA A 105 -6.42 13.49 -4.68
CA ALA A 105 -7.81 13.54 -4.24
C ALA A 105 -7.89 14.01 -2.78
N ASP A 106 -8.76 14.98 -2.48
CA ASP A 106 -9.07 15.47 -1.11
C ASP A 106 -10.48 15.06 -0.65
N GLY A 107 -10.95 13.89 -1.09
CA GLY A 107 -12.28 13.35 -0.76
C GLY A 107 -13.48 13.99 -1.47
N LYS A 108 -13.40 15.27 -1.85
CA LYS A 108 -14.44 15.98 -2.64
C LYS A 108 -14.01 16.27 -4.08
N ASN A 109 -12.78 16.72 -4.27
CA ASN A 109 -12.21 17.06 -5.57
C ASN A 109 -11.08 16.10 -5.93
N THR A 110 -11.00 15.73 -7.22
CA THR A 110 -9.92 14.93 -7.79
C THR A 110 -9.28 15.73 -8.91
N ILE A 111 -8.00 16.07 -8.75
CA ILE A 111 -7.20 16.72 -9.80
C ILE A 111 -6.21 15.68 -10.33
N GLN A 112 -6.20 15.52 -11.65
CA GLN A 112 -5.26 14.65 -12.35
C GLN A 112 -4.25 15.51 -13.10
N HIS A 113 -2.98 15.34 -12.78
CA HIS A 113 -1.89 16.02 -13.47
C HIS A 113 -0.98 15.00 -14.15
N THR A 114 -0.47 15.36 -15.31
CA THR A 114 0.48 14.53 -16.04
C THR A 114 1.89 14.97 -15.70
N LEU A 115 2.72 14.04 -15.25
CA LEU A 115 4.12 14.25 -14.92
C LEU A 115 4.99 13.46 -15.91
N GLU A 116 5.75 14.19 -16.71
CA GLU A 116 6.74 13.59 -17.61
C GLU A 116 8.01 13.27 -16.82
N MET A 117 8.53 12.04 -16.89
CA MET A 117 9.73 11.62 -16.16
C MET A 117 10.93 12.59 -16.31
N PRO A 118 11.25 13.12 -17.50
CA PRO A 118 12.43 13.98 -17.68
C PRO A 118 12.40 15.27 -16.85
N LYS A 119 11.24 15.67 -16.31
CA LYS A 119 11.11 16.88 -15.48
C LYS A 119 11.48 16.65 -14.02
N VAL A 120 11.47 15.39 -13.57
CA VAL A 120 11.73 15.04 -12.16
C VAL A 120 12.90 14.08 -11.99
N PHE A 121 13.49 13.61 -13.08
CA PHE A 121 14.72 12.83 -13.12
C PHE A 121 15.79 13.57 -13.91
N ASN A 122 17.04 13.55 -13.43
CA ASN A 122 18.17 14.10 -14.16
C ASN A 122 18.61 13.17 -15.30
N SER A 123 19.56 13.62 -16.14
CA SER A 123 20.13 12.84 -17.25
C SER A 123 20.77 11.51 -16.81
N ASP A 124 21.21 11.44 -15.55
CA ASP A 124 21.83 10.26 -14.95
C ASP A 124 20.79 9.29 -14.32
N GLY A 125 19.49 9.62 -14.41
CA GLY A 125 18.39 8.79 -13.91
C GLY A 125 18.08 8.93 -12.42
N TYR A 126 18.70 9.87 -11.71
CA TYR A 126 18.39 10.18 -10.32
C TYR A 126 17.19 11.12 -10.19
N LEU A 127 16.33 10.84 -9.20
CA LEU A 127 15.21 11.71 -8.86
C LEU A 127 15.72 13.04 -8.30
N VAL A 128 15.27 14.16 -8.87
CA VAL A 128 15.53 15.51 -8.39
C VAL A 128 14.41 15.92 -7.44
N PRO A 129 14.61 15.84 -6.10
CA PRO A 129 13.52 15.99 -5.14
C PRO A 129 12.89 17.38 -5.16
N THR A 130 13.68 18.41 -5.46
CA THR A 130 13.27 19.81 -5.53
C THR A 130 12.23 20.07 -6.62
N GLU A 131 12.44 19.53 -7.82
CA GLU A 131 11.50 19.70 -8.94
C GLU A 131 10.20 18.93 -8.69
N LEU A 132 10.29 17.73 -8.11
CA LEU A 132 9.12 16.98 -7.68
C LEU A 132 8.32 17.73 -6.61
N LEU A 133 8.98 18.32 -5.62
CA LEU A 133 8.33 19.08 -4.55
C LEU A 133 7.58 20.30 -5.10
N LYS A 134 8.17 21.06 -6.03
CA LYS A 134 7.49 22.20 -6.67
C LYS A 134 6.20 21.79 -7.36
N VAL A 135 6.23 20.71 -8.13
CA VAL A 135 5.03 20.19 -8.81
C VAL A 135 3.96 19.80 -7.80
N ILE A 136 4.35 19.09 -6.73
CA ILE A 136 3.41 18.68 -5.68
C ILE A 136 2.82 19.90 -4.95
N GLU A 137 3.63 20.92 -4.66
CA GLU A 137 3.19 22.16 -4.01
C GLU A 137 2.16 22.90 -4.86
N GLN A 138 2.41 23.05 -6.16
CA GLN A 138 1.44 23.65 -7.09
C GLN A 138 0.11 22.89 -7.10
N LEU A 139 0.17 21.56 -7.15
CA LEU A 139 -1.03 20.71 -7.16
C LEU A 139 -1.82 20.78 -5.86
N VAL A 140 -1.14 20.81 -4.71
CA VAL A 140 -1.81 20.96 -3.41
C VAL A 140 -2.50 22.31 -3.33
N GLN A 141 -1.84 23.39 -3.76
CA GLN A 141 -2.45 24.73 -3.78
C GLN A 141 -3.68 24.79 -4.71
N GLU A 142 -3.62 24.13 -5.86
CA GLU A 142 -4.73 24.08 -6.81
C GLU A 142 -5.94 23.28 -6.26
N VAL A 143 -5.67 22.16 -5.58
CA VAL A 143 -6.71 21.37 -4.88
C VAL A 143 -7.31 22.17 -3.72
N GLU A 144 -6.49 22.90 -2.96
CA GLU A 144 -6.97 23.72 -1.83
C GLU A 144 -7.76 24.95 -2.28
N LYS A 145 -7.43 25.56 -3.43
CA LYS A 145 -8.10 26.75 -3.97
C LYS A 145 -9.44 26.43 -4.65
N ASN A 146 -9.63 25.21 -5.14
CA ASN A 146 -10.88 24.70 -5.71
C ASN A 146 -11.87 24.15 -4.65
N ASN A 147 -11.64 24.45 -3.36
CA ASN A 147 -12.42 23.99 -2.20
C ASN A 147 -12.84 25.21 -1.37
#